data_AF-A0A926YFQ6-F1
#
_entry.id   AF-A0A926YFQ6-F1
#
_cell.length_a   1.000
_cell.length_b   1.000
_cell.length_c   1.000
_cell.angle_alpha   90.00
_cell.angle_beta   90.00
_cell.angle_gamma   90.00
#
_symmetry.space_group_name_H-M   'P 1'
#
loop_
_entity.id
_entity.type
_entity.pdbx_description
1 polymer ?
#
loop_
_entity_poly.entity_id
_entity_poly.type
_entity_poly.pdbx_seq_one_letter_code
_entity_poly.pdbx_strand_id
1 'polypeptide(L)'
;MKFSEAFRETVFRFKLSGAEIAERSGLTTAQISQFRNGKNLRIDSVEKILNALTLEQRQYLLMLVARDDNGNVPLPPTEEP
;
A
#
# COMPACT_ATOMS: atom_id res chain seq x y z
N MET A 1 3.73 -5.03 -9.58
CA MET A 1 4.37 -5.46 -8.30
C MET A 1 3.26 -5.63 -7.29
N LYS A 2 3.32 -6.64 -6.42
CA LYS A 2 2.28 -6.84 -5.38
C LYS A 2 2.01 -5.56 -4.57
N PHE A 3 3.06 -4.80 -4.22
CA PHE A 3 2.92 -3.51 -3.52
C PHE A 3 2.22 -2.41 -4.33
N SER A 4 2.55 -2.24 -5.61
CA SER A 4 1.93 -1.19 -6.44
C SER A 4 0.45 -1.46 -6.69
N GLU A 5 0.10 -2.73 -6.89
CA GLU A 5 -1.28 -3.18 -7.09
C GLU A 5 -2.09 -3.03 -5.79
N ALA A 6 -1.55 -3.51 -4.67
CA ALA A 6 -2.15 -3.33 -3.35
C ALA A 6 -2.34 -1.84 -3.00
N PHE A 7 -1.36 -1.00 -3.31
CA PHE A 7 -1.46 0.44 -3.11
C PHE A 7 -2.56 1.06 -3.97
N ARG A 8 -2.64 0.72 -5.26
CA ARG A 8 -3.71 1.21 -6.15
C ARG A 8 -5.10 0.84 -5.64
N GLU A 9 -5.27 -0.41 -5.20
CA GLU A 9 -6.53 -0.89 -4.63
C GLU A 9 -6.87 -0.17 -3.32
N THR A 10 -5.87 0.06 -2.46
CA THR A 10 -6.05 0.83 -1.21
C THR A 10 -6.49 2.27 -1.51
N VAL A 11 -5.83 2.95 -2.46
CA VAL A 11 -6.21 4.30 -2.89
C VAL A 11 -7.64 4.34 -3.41
N PHE A 12 -8.06 3.33 -4.19
CA PHE A 12 -9.42 3.22 -4.70
C PHE A 12 -10.44 3.01 -3.58
N ARG A 13 -10.23 2.01 -2.72
CA ARG A 13 -11.13 1.65 -1.61
C ARG A 13 -11.38 2.81 -0.65
N PHE A 14 -10.32 3.51 -0.26
CA PHE A 14 -10.37 4.60 0.71
C PHE A 14 -10.54 5.98 0.07
N LYS A 15 -10.73 6.05 -1.26
CA LYS A 15 -10.90 7.29 -2.04
C LYS A 15 -9.80 8.33 -1.75
N LEU A 16 -8.56 7.87 -1.65
CA LEU A 16 -7.42 8.73 -1.30
C LEU A 16 -6.98 9.59 -2.49
N SER A 17 -6.64 10.85 -2.23
CA SER A 17 -6.00 11.68 -3.24
C SER A 17 -4.50 11.39 -3.33
N GLY A 18 -3.99 11.26 -4.56
CA GLY A 18 -2.55 11.15 -4.79
C GLY A 18 -1.78 12.40 -4.32
N ALA A 19 -2.43 13.57 -4.32
CA ALA A 19 -1.84 14.82 -3.82
C ALA A 19 -1.70 14.81 -2.29
N GLU A 20 -2.71 14.34 -1.57
CA GLU A 20 -2.64 14.23 -0.10
C GLU A 20 -1.59 13.22 0.36
N ILE A 21 -1.47 12.09 -0.35
CA ILE A 21 -0.44 11.09 -0.05
C ILE A 21 0.95 11.67 -0.32
N ALA A 22 1.12 12.41 -1.43
CA ALA A 22 2.38 13.07 -1.76
C ALA A 22 2.80 14.04 -0.65
N GLU A 23 1.88 14.90 -0.21
CA GLU A 23 2.11 15.86 0.88
C GLU A 23 2.53 15.15 2.18
N ARG A 24 1.76 14.15 2.62
CA ARG A 24 2.00 13.43 3.89
C ARG A 24 3.27 12.57 3.87
N SER A 25 3.65 12.04 2.70
CA SER A 25 4.84 11.19 2.55
C SER A 25 6.12 11.97 2.23
N GLY A 26 6.01 13.26 1.89
CA GLY A 26 7.12 14.06 1.38
C GLY A 26 7.64 13.60 0.01
N LEU A 27 6.80 12.89 -0.75
CA LEU A 27 7.10 12.46 -2.13
C LEU A 27 6.41 13.39 -3.13
N THR A 28 6.87 13.36 -4.37
CA THR A 28 6.20 14.10 -5.45
C THR A 28 4.93 13.36 -5.91
N THR A 29 3.96 14.13 -6.40
CA THR A 29 2.75 13.57 -7.04
C THR A 29 3.09 12.66 -8.22
N ALA A 30 4.18 12.96 -8.93
CA ALA A 30 4.72 12.11 -10.00
C ALA A 30 5.17 10.73 -9.48
N GLN A 31 5.90 10.67 -8.36
CA GLN A 31 6.30 9.40 -7.74
C GLN A 31 5.09 8.59 -7.27
N ILE A 32 4.10 9.24 -6.66
CA ILE A 32 2.85 8.58 -6.25
C ILE A 32 2.10 8.01 -7.45
N SER A 33 1.97 8.80 -8.53
CA SER A 33 1.33 8.36 -9.77
C SER A 33 2.07 7.20 -10.43
N GLN A 34 3.40 7.29 -10.53
CA GLN A 34 4.23 6.22 -11.07
C GLN A 34 4.08 4.92 -10.27
N PHE A 35 4.12 5.00 -8.94
CA PHE A 35 3.96 3.84 -8.07
C PHE A 35 2.57 3.22 -8.20
N ARG A 36 1.50 4.04 -8.21
CA ARG A 36 0.12 3.58 -8.44
C ARG A 36 -0.05 2.87 -9.79
N ASN A 37 0.74 3.28 -10.79
CA ASN A 37 0.73 2.70 -12.13
C ASN A 37 1.74 1.55 -12.31
N GLY A 38 2.31 1.01 -11.22
CA GLY A 38 3.12 -0.20 -11.28
C GLY A 38 4.63 0.02 -11.41
N LYS A 39 5.11 1.27 -11.38
CA LYS A 39 6.55 1.53 -11.35
C LYS A 39 7.12 1.25 -9.96
N ASN A 40 8.32 0.69 -9.93
CA ASN A 40 9.03 0.47 -8.69
C ASN A 40 9.48 1.80 -8.10
N LEU A 41 9.35 1.90 -6.79
CA LEU A 41 10.05 2.90 -6.00
C LEU A 41 11.14 2.22 -5.18
N ARG A 42 12.09 3.03 -4.70
CA ARG A 42 13.04 2.56 -3.70
C ARG A 42 12.32 2.23 -2.40
N ILE A 43 12.90 1.33 -1.61
CA ILE A 43 12.28 0.85 -0.37
C ILE A 43 12.00 2.00 0.61
N ASP A 44 12.88 3.00 0.69
CA ASP A 44 12.68 4.20 1.53
C ASP A 44 11.42 4.98 1.15
N SER A 45 11.10 5.01 -0.15
CA SER A 45 9.94 5.74 -0.66
C SER A 45 8.65 4.94 -0.42
N VAL A 46 8.72 3.60 -0.48
CA VAL A 46 7.60 2.73 -0.10
C VAL A 46 7.29 2.88 1.40
N GLU A 47 8.32 2.91 2.25
CA GLU A 47 8.17 3.14 3.69
C GLU A 47 7.49 4.48 4.00
N LYS A 48 7.90 5.56 3.32
CA LYS A 48 7.25 6.88 3.42
C LYS A 48 5.77 6.85 3.04
N ILE A 49 5.41 6.10 1.99
CA ILE A 49 4.01 5.92 1.59
C ILE A 49 3.24 5.18 2.69
N LEU A 50 3.77 4.08 3.22
CA LEU A 50 3.13 3.34 4.30
C LEU A 50 2.91 4.21 5.53
N ASN A 51 3.90 5.03 5.88
CA ASN A 51 3.84 5.96 7.02
C ASN A 51 2.83 7.09 6.83
N ALA A 52 2.56 7.50 5.59
CA ALA A 52 1.56 8.52 5.25
C ALA A 52 0.10 8.01 5.33
N LEU A 53 -0.10 6.69 5.34
CA LEU A 53 -1.42 6.06 5.47
C LEU A 53 -1.84 5.95 6.93
N THR A 54 -3.16 6.01 7.17
CA THR A 54 -3.72 5.67 8.48
C THR A 54 -3.47 4.18 8.81
N LEU A 55 -3.62 3.81 10.08
CA LEU A 55 -3.43 2.42 10.52
C LEU A 55 -4.27 1.44 9.69
N GLU A 56 -5.56 1.73 9.54
CA GLU A 56 -6.50 0.89 8.78
C GLU A 56 -6.09 0.75 7.30
N GLN A 57 -5.73 1.87 6.65
CA GLN A 57 -5.31 1.88 5.25
C GLN A 57 -4.01 1.08 5.04
N ARG A 58 -3.06 1.24 5.97
CA ARG A 58 -1.79 0.50 5.95
C ARG A 58 -2.00 -0.99 6.15
N GLN A 59 -2.84 -1.37 7.12
CA GLN A 59 -3.18 -2.77 7.37
C GLN A 59 -3.85 -3.40 6.15
N TYR A 60 -4.80 -2.68 5.53
CA TYR A 60 -5.46 -3.15 4.31
C TYR A 60 -4.46 -3.38 3.17
N LEU A 61 -3.57 -2.42 2.93
CA LEU A 61 -2.52 -2.55 1.91
C LEU A 61 -1.63 -3.77 2.17
N LEU A 62 -1.10 -3.91 3.39
CA LEU A 62 -0.20 -5.01 3.74
C LEU A 62 -0.89 -6.37 3.66
N MET A 63 -2.16 -6.44 4.04
CA MET A 63 -2.99 -7.64 3.84
C MET A 63 -3.11 -8.01 2.36
N LEU A 64 -3.33 -7.03 1.46
CA LEU A 64 -3.36 -7.29 0.02
C LEU A 64 -2.01 -7.79 -0.52
N VAL A 65 -0.90 -7.24 -0.01
CA VAL A 65 0.45 -7.69 -0.39
C VAL A 65 0.70 -9.12 0.07
N ALA A 66 0.21 -9.48 1.26
CA ALA A 66 0.34 -10.81 1.82
C ALA A 66 -0.50 -11.87 1.10
N ARG A 67 -1.43 -11.49 0.22
CA ARG A 67 -2.26 -12.46 -0.51
C ARG A 67 -1.42 -13.40 -1.36
N ASP A 68 -1.75 -14.68 -1.27
CA ASP A 68 -1.25 -15.70 -2.18
C ASP A 68 -1.90 -15.54 -3.57
N ASP A 69 -1.42 -16.33 -4.54
CA ASP A 69 -1.90 -16.27 -5.92
C ASP A 69 -3.38 -16.72 -6.08
N ASN A 70 -3.95 -17.34 -5.04
CA ASN A 70 -5.37 -17.72 -4.97
C ASN A 70 -6.23 -16.62 -4.31
N GLY A 71 -5.63 -15.51 -3.89
CA GLY A 71 -6.32 -14.40 -3.22
C GLY A 71 -6.55 -14.62 -1.73
N ASN A 72 -6.02 -15.68 -1.13
CA ASN A 72 -6.13 -15.92 0.30
C ASN A 72 -5.12 -15.05 1.04
N VAL A 73 -5.57 -14.43 2.12
CA VAL A 73 -4.67 -13.83 3.09
C VAL A 73 -4.22 -14.95 4.01
N PRO A 74 -2.91 -15.26 4.14
CA PRO A 74 -2.45 -16.22 5.13
C PRO A 74 -2.90 -15.74 6.50
N LEU A 75 -3.79 -16.50 7.14
CA LEU A 75 -4.17 -16.25 8.51
C LEU A 75 -2.92 -16.45 9.38
N PRO A 76 -2.66 -15.58 10.37
CA PRO A 76 -1.65 -15.89 11.37
C PRO A 76 -1.98 -17.27 11.96
N PRO A 77 -0.96 -18.09 12.28
CA PRO A 77 -1.21 -19.36 12.97
C PRO A 77 -2.07 -19.04 14.18
N THR A 78 -3.22 -19.70 14.26
CA THR A 78 -4.09 -19.59 15.42
C THR A 78 -3.28 -20.16 16.57
N GLU A 79 -2.86 -19.33 17.52
CA GLU A 79 -2.37 -19.85 18.78
C GLU A 79 -3.57 -20.56 19.43
N GLU A 80 -3.65 -21.88 19.20
CA GLU A 80 -4.56 -22.74 19.93
C GLU A 80 -4.19 -22.63 21.41
N PRO A 81 -5.16 -22.34 22.31
CA PRO A 81 -4.92 -22.21 23.74
C PRO A 81 -4.50 -23.52 24.41
#